data_AF-A0A7G6VZP0-F1
#
_entry.id   AF-A0A7G6VZP0-F1
#
_cell.length_a   1.000
_cell.length_b   1.000
_cell.length_c   1.000
_cell.angle_alpha   90.00
_cell.angle_beta   90.00
_cell.angle_gamma   90.00
#
_symmetry.space_group_name_H-M   'P 1'
#
loop_
_entity.id
_entity.type
_entity.pdbx_description
1 polymer ?
#
loop_
_entity_poly.entity_id
_entity_poly.type
_entity_poly.pdbx_seq_one_letter_code
_entity_poly.pdbx_strand_id
1 'polypeptide(L)'
;MLMDACPDCDAPYQPHRLGFRHCDACGLDLAAVSASIADPSALALQAHNEAVLDGRAVAWPHLHGTHPVAFFAIQLAIFRAIAAKNWGERVRAALHPSVGEIDLDYRTANPSIRSMTVSAAHGVMRGVSRLLRGWPFGLVGPCGEARAWASWIVPEEPGVQTPFALRRVLDTYLRPGSSNAR
;
A
#
# COMPACT_ATOMS: atom_id res chain seq x y z
N MET A 1 -6.68 5.31 -15.84
CA MET A 1 -5.30 5.85 -15.88
C MET A 1 -4.98 6.36 -14.50
N LEU A 2 -3.84 5.97 -13.95
CA LEU A 2 -3.35 6.49 -12.68
C LEU A 2 -2.59 7.79 -12.97
N MET A 3 -3.06 8.93 -12.46
CA MET A 3 -2.46 10.23 -12.72
C MET A 3 -2.55 11.13 -11.50
N ASP A 4 -1.40 11.60 -11.03
CA ASP A 4 -1.21 12.55 -9.94
C ASP A 4 -0.54 13.86 -10.41
N ALA A 5 0.14 13.84 -11.55
CA ALA A 5 0.64 15.04 -12.24
C ALA A 5 0.68 14.87 -13.77
N CYS A 6 0.87 15.99 -14.47
CA CYS A 6 1.09 16.01 -15.91
C CYS A 6 2.43 15.33 -16.26
N PRO A 7 2.47 14.39 -17.23
CA PRO A 7 3.70 13.71 -17.62
C PRO A 7 4.71 14.61 -18.36
N ASP A 8 4.27 15.78 -18.84
CA ASP A 8 5.10 16.72 -19.60
C ASP A 8 5.70 17.81 -18.71
N CYS A 9 4.86 18.53 -17.96
CA CYS A 9 5.30 19.67 -17.13
C CYS A 9 5.37 19.39 -15.62
N ASP A 10 5.04 18.17 -15.18
CA ASP A 10 4.98 17.74 -13.77
C ASP A 10 4.03 18.56 -12.86
N ALA A 11 3.20 19.42 -13.44
CA ALA A 11 2.17 20.15 -12.70
C ALA A 11 1.17 19.16 -12.06
N PRO A 12 0.78 19.35 -10.78
CA PRO A 12 -0.19 18.49 -10.12
C PRO A 12 -1.49 18.39 -10.91
N TYR A 13 -2.10 17.20 -10.95
CA TYR A 13 -3.37 17.03 -11.66
C TYR A 13 -4.52 17.74 -10.93
N GLN A 14 -5.13 18.74 -11.57
CA GLN A 14 -6.16 19.61 -10.99
C GLN A 14 -7.43 19.63 -11.85
N PRO A 15 -8.27 18.59 -11.79
CA PRO A 15 -9.44 18.46 -12.68
C PRO A 15 -10.49 19.56 -12.47
N HIS A 16 -10.48 20.25 -11.34
CA HIS A 16 -11.40 21.34 -11.02
C HIS A 16 -11.11 22.64 -11.80
N ARG A 17 -9.91 22.79 -12.39
CA ARG A 17 -9.55 24.03 -13.11
C ARG A 17 -9.90 24.00 -14.59
N LEU A 18 -9.57 22.90 -15.28
CA LEU A 18 -9.74 22.77 -16.74
C LEU A 18 -10.40 21.45 -17.15
N GLY A 19 -11.11 20.80 -16.22
CA GLY A 19 -11.75 19.51 -16.43
C GLY A 19 -10.75 18.35 -16.45
N PHE A 20 -11.21 17.19 -16.92
CA PHE A 20 -10.42 15.95 -16.85
C PHE A 20 -9.45 15.75 -18.02
N ARG A 21 -9.60 16.53 -19.11
CA ARG A 21 -8.98 16.24 -20.40
C ARG A 21 -7.65 16.93 -20.65
N HIS A 22 -7.43 18.14 -20.11
CA HIS A 22 -6.22 18.91 -20.39
C HIS A 22 -5.47 19.25 -19.10
N CYS A 23 -4.14 19.30 -19.17
CA CYS A 23 -3.32 19.86 -18.11
C CYS A 23 -3.61 21.37 -17.97
N ASP A 24 -3.78 21.86 -16.73
CA ASP A 24 -4.07 23.27 -16.47
C ASP A 24 -2.86 24.19 -16.64
N ALA A 25 -1.65 23.63 -16.59
CA ALA A 25 -0.39 24.37 -16.71
C ALA A 25 0.14 24.42 -18.15
N CYS A 26 0.30 23.27 -18.83
CA CYS A 26 0.90 23.21 -20.17
C CYS A 26 -0.10 22.93 -21.31
N GLY A 27 -1.37 22.64 -21.00
CA GLY A 27 -2.41 22.38 -22.01
C GLY A 27 -2.36 21.01 -22.68
N LEU A 28 -1.46 20.10 -22.26
CA LEU A 28 -1.37 18.73 -22.79
C LEU A 28 -2.73 18.01 -22.72
N ASP A 29 -3.17 17.37 -23.82
CA ASP A 29 -4.34 16.47 -23.84
C ASP A 29 -3.98 15.15 -23.12
N LEU A 30 -4.49 15.00 -21.91
CA LEU A 30 -4.27 13.86 -21.02
C LEU A 30 -4.96 12.59 -21.55
N ALA A 31 -5.94 12.70 -22.44
CA ALA A 31 -6.56 11.55 -23.08
C ALA A 31 -5.64 10.89 -24.13
N ALA A 32 -4.67 11.64 -24.66
CA ALA A 32 -3.68 11.13 -25.60
C ALA A 32 -2.45 10.52 -24.91
N VAL A 33 -2.32 10.68 -23.59
CA VAL A 33 -1.20 10.14 -22.82
C VAL A 33 -1.37 8.63 -22.64
N SER A 34 -0.28 7.88 -22.76
CA SER A 34 -0.27 6.42 -22.55
C SER A 34 -0.71 6.08 -21.13
N ALA A 35 -1.79 5.30 -21.01
CA ALA A 35 -2.32 4.88 -19.73
C ALA A 35 -1.71 3.54 -19.28
N SER A 36 -1.21 3.51 -18.05
CA SER A 36 -0.96 2.26 -17.33
C SER A 36 -2.28 1.59 -16.96
N ILE A 37 -2.37 0.28 -17.21
CA ILE A 37 -3.48 -0.56 -16.74
C ILE A 37 -3.32 -0.73 -15.24
N ALA A 38 -4.34 -0.32 -14.49
CA ALA A 38 -4.38 -0.53 -13.05
C ALA A 38 -4.58 -2.01 -12.72
N ASP A 39 -3.77 -2.53 -11.80
CA ASP A 39 -3.90 -3.88 -11.27
C ASP A 39 -5.32 -4.14 -10.69
N PRO A 40 -6.02 -5.21 -11.13
CA PRO A 40 -7.37 -5.51 -10.68
C PRO A 40 -7.50 -5.73 -9.17
N SER A 41 -6.47 -6.27 -8.50
CA SER A 41 -6.51 -6.53 -7.06
C SER A 41 -6.46 -5.23 -6.27
N ALA A 42 -5.65 -4.27 -6.71
CA ALA A 42 -5.59 -2.95 -6.11
C ALA A 42 -6.92 -2.18 -6.31
N LEU A 43 -7.54 -2.29 -7.49
CA LEU A 43 -8.87 -1.72 -7.74
C LEU A 43 -9.95 -2.36 -6.87
N ALA A 44 -9.92 -3.69 -6.68
CA ALA A 44 -10.86 -4.39 -5.81
C ALA A 44 -10.70 -3.96 -4.34
N LEU A 45 -9.45 -3.78 -3.88
CA LEU A 45 -9.17 -3.25 -2.55
C LEU A 45 -9.67 -1.81 -2.40
N GLN A 46 -9.47 -0.95 -3.41
CA GLN A 46 -10.00 0.41 -3.40
C GLN A 46 -11.53 0.43 -3.30
N ALA A 47 -12.22 -0.32 -4.16
CA ALA A 47 -13.68 -0.40 -4.16
C ALA A 47 -14.22 -0.92 -2.81
N HIS A 48 -13.53 -1.88 -2.19
CA HIS A 48 -13.88 -2.35 -0.85
C HIS A 48 -13.65 -1.27 0.21
N ASN A 49 -12.54 -0.54 0.16
CA ASN A 49 -12.23 0.55 1.07
C ASN A 49 -13.28 1.67 1.00
N GLU A 50 -13.72 2.04 -0.20
CA GLU A 50 -14.82 2.97 -0.42
C GLU A 50 -16.12 2.46 0.20
N ALA A 51 -16.47 1.18 -0.01
CA ALA A 51 -17.65 0.59 0.61
C ALA A 51 -17.59 0.55 2.15
N VAL A 52 -16.41 0.36 2.75
CA VAL A 52 -16.21 0.43 4.21
C VAL A 52 -16.39 1.86 4.71
N LEU A 53 -15.86 2.87 3.99
CA LEU A 53 -16.03 4.29 4.33
C LEU A 53 -17.51 4.71 4.24
N ASP A 54 -18.25 4.18 3.27
CA ASP A 54 -19.69 4.41 3.11
C ASP A 54 -20.55 3.64 4.13
N GLY A 55 -19.95 2.80 4.98
CA GLY A 55 -20.68 1.93 5.91
C GLY A 55 -21.46 0.79 5.24
N ARG A 56 -21.21 0.52 3.96
CA ARG A 56 -21.86 -0.53 3.15
C ARG A 56 -21.15 -1.88 3.24
N ALA A 57 -19.91 -1.89 3.73
CA ALA A 57 -19.11 -3.08 3.94
C ALA A 57 -18.48 -3.09 5.34
N VAL A 58 -18.22 -4.30 5.83
CA VAL A 58 -17.43 -4.52 7.04
C VAL A 58 -15.94 -4.55 6.69
N ALA A 59 -15.08 -4.16 7.65
CA ALA A 59 -13.64 -4.40 7.53
C ALA A 59 -13.43 -5.90 7.27
N TRP A 60 -12.80 -6.24 6.13
CA TRP A 60 -12.43 -7.56 5.58
C TRP A 60 -12.88 -8.78 6.41
N PRO A 61 -13.48 -9.86 5.89
CA PRO A 61 -14.17 -10.88 6.69
C PRO A 61 -13.49 -11.37 8.00
N HIS A 62 -12.16 -11.53 8.03
CA HIS A 62 -11.40 -11.95 9.21
C HIS A 62 -10.96 -10.82 10.17
N LEU A 63 -11.23 -9.58 9.79
CA LEU A 63 -11.12 -8.35 10.57
C LEU A 63 -12.50 -7.80 10.95
N HIS A 64 -13.57 -8.59 10.76
CA HIS A 64 -14.92 -8.22 11.16
C HIS A 64 -14.96 -7.81 12.65
N GLY A 65 -15.61 -6.68 12.96
CA GLY A 65 -15.62 -6.07 14.29
C GLY A 65 -14.42 -5.15 14.59
N THR A 66 -13.42 -5.07 13.70
CA THR A 66 -12.38 -4.03 13.77
C THR A 66 -12.99 -2.69 13.38
N HIS A 67 -12.83 -1.68 14.22
CA HIS A 67 -13.26 -0.31 13.90
C HIS A 67 -12.62 0.16 12.58
N PRO A 68 -13.34 0.84 11.67
CA PRO A 68 -12.81 1.24 10.36
C PRO A 68 -11.48 1.98 10.43
N VAL A 69 -11.30 2.89 11.40
CA VAL A 69 -10.02 3.58 11.62
C VAL A 69 -8.87 2.61 11.89
N ALA A 70 -9.10 1.58 12.71
CA ALA A 70 -8.09 0.57 12.99
C ALA A 70 -7.81 -0.28 11.74
N PHE A 71 -8.82 -0.59 10.92
CA PHE A 71 -8.64 -1.27 9.65
C PHE A 71 -7.74 -0.47 8.68
N PHE A 72 -8.03 0.81 8.46
CA PHE A 72 -7.18 1.66 7.61
C PHE A 72 -5.79 1.87 8.20
N ALA A 73 -5.65 1.91 9.52
CA ALA A 73 -4.35 1.97 10.16
C ALA A 73 -3.53 0.68 9.94
N ILE A 74 -4.17 -0.50 9.84
CA ILE A 74 -3.48 -1.75 9.47
C ILE A 74 -2.98 -1.65 8.03
N GLN A 75 -3.83 -1.20 7.10
CA GLN A 75 -3.43 -1.01 5.70
C GLN A 75 -2.26 -0.04 5.57
N LEU A 76 -2.31 1.09 6.29
CA LEU A 76 -1.23 2.08 6.29
C LEU A 76 0.07 1.51 6.88
N ALA A 77 -0.01 0.71 7.95
CA ALA A 77 1.16 0.05 8.52
C ALA A 77 1.78 -0.94 7.52
N ILE A 78 0.95 -1.73 6.82
CA ILE A 78 1.42 -2.65 5.78
C ILE A 78 1.97 -1.89 4.57
N PHE A 79 1.36 -0.77 4.19
CA PHE A 79 1.87 0.08 3.13
C PHE A 79 3.27 0.60 3.47
N ARG A 80 3.43 1.20 4.66
CA ARG A 80 4.72 1.66 5.20
C ARG A 80 5.73 0.53 5.22
N ALA A 81 5.26 -0.67 5.53
CA ALA A 81 6.09 -1.83 5.61
C ALA A 81 6.75 -2.19 4.27
N ILE A 82 5.92 -2.27 3.24
CA ILE A 82 6.35 -2.57 1.88
C ILE A 82 7.22 -1.42 1.33
N ALA A 83 6.90 -0.16 1.67
CA ALA A 83 7.61 1.03 1.17
C ALA A 83 8.96 1.32 1.87
N ALA A 84 9.26 0.64 2.98
CA ALA A 84 10.48 0.89 3.74
C ALA A 84 11.75 0.61 2.90
N LYS A 85 12.83 1.35 3.17
CA LYS A 85 14.11 1.20 2.44
C LYS A 85 14.75 -0.16 2.68
N ASN A 86 15.20 -0.41 3.91
CA ASN A 86 16.04 -1.57 4.23
C ASN A 86 15.27 -2.89 4.16
N TRP A 87 14.34 -3.10 5.08
CA TRP A 87 13.64 -4.37 5.20
C TRP A 87 12.44 -4.48 4.23
N GLY A 88 11.91 -3.35 3.77
CA GLY A 88 10.86 -3.33 2.77
C GLY A 88 11.31 -3.96 1.45
N GLU A 89 12.61 -3.89 1.11
CA GLU A 89 13.18 -4.61 -0.04
C GLU A 89 12.96 -6.13 0.06
N ARG A 90 13.16 -6.69 1.25
CA ARG A 90 12.96 -8.14 1.49
C ARG A 90 11.49 -8.53 1.39
N VAL A 91 10.60 -7.67 1.88
CA VAL A 91 9.15 -7.88 1.75
C VAL A 91 8.72 -7.78 0.28
N ARG A 92 9.23 -6.79 -0.47
CA ARG A 92 9.00 -6.66 -1.92
C ARG A 92 9.52 -7.89 -2.67
N ALA A 93 10.71 -8.40 -2.32
CA ALA A 93 11.26 -9.62 -2.90
C ALA A 93 10.41 -10.87 -2.61
N ALA A 94 9.91 -11.04 -1.38
CA ALA A 94 9.01 -12.14 -1.04
C ALA A 94 7.63 -12.02 -1.72
N LEU A 95 7.19 -10.79 -2.01
CA LEU A 95 5.95 -10.53 -2.74
C LEU A 95 6.10 -10.73 -4.26
N HIS A 96 7.31 -10.58 -4.80
CA HIS A 96 7.58 -10.61 -6.23
C HIS A 96 6.94 -11.80 -6.98
N PRO A 97 6.98 -13.05 -6.48
CA PRO A 97 6.33 -14.18 -7.17
C PRO A 97 4.81 -14.06 -7.30
N SER A 98 4.16 -13.32 -6.39
CA SER A 98 2.70 -13.18 -6.35
C SER A 98 2.18 -11.93 -7.05
N VAL A 99 2.94 -10.84 -7.04
CA VAL A 99 2.48 -9.52 -7.52
C VAL A 99 3.41 -8.87 -8.52
N GLY A 100 4.54 -9.50 -8.87
CA GLY A 100 5.56 -8.92 -9.72
C GLY A 100 6.37 -7.82 -9.03
N GLU A 101 7.16 -7.11 -9.82
CA GLU A 101 8.04 -6.03 -9.35
C GLU A 101 7.24 -4.84 -8.79
N ILE A 102 7.68 -4.35 -7.64
CA ILE A 102 7.18 -3.12 -7.01
C ILE A 102 8.34 -2.13 -7.02
N ASP A 103 8.35 -1.27 -8.02
CA ASP A 103 9.31 -0.17 -8.11
C ASP A 103 8.84 1.02 -7.26
N LEU A 104 9.78 1.62 -6.54
CA LEU A 104 9.52 2.74 -5.64
C LEU A 104 10.12 4.01 -6.23
N ASP A 105 9.24 4.86 -6.72
CA ASP A 105 9.59 6.16 -7.29
C ASP A 105 8.95 7.31 -6.49
N TYR A 106 9.72 8.39 -6.33
CA TYR A 106 9.38 9.53 -5.49
C TYR A 106 9.67 10.84 -6.22
N ARG A 107 8.73 11.77 -6.13
CA ARG A 107 8.78 13.12 -6.71
C ARG A 107 9.81 14.05 -6.04
N THR A 108 10.33 13.67 -4.88
CA THR A 108 11.19 14.52 -4.05
C THR A 108 12.42 13.78 -3.57
N ALA A 109 13.55 14.50 -3.44
CA ALA A 109 14.79 13.95 -2.92
C ALA A 109 14.69 13.37 -1.49
N ASN A 110 13.73 13.84 -0.68
CA ASN A 110 13.44 13.27 0.64
C ASN A 110 12.21 12.34 0.53
N PRO A 111 12.41 11.02 0.34
CA PRO A 111 11.33 10.09 0.05
C PRO A 111 10.38 9.95 1.25
N SER A 112 9.09 10.14 0.98
CA SER A 112 8.01 9.92 1.92
C SER A 112 6.84 9.28 1.18
N ILE A 113 5.91 8.65 1.90
CA ILE A 113 4.68 8.12 1.29
C ILE A 113 3.89 9.22 0.56
N ARG A 114 3.95 10.45 1.06
CA ARG A 114 3.24 11.60 0.47
C ARG A 114 3.87 12.11 -0.83
N SER A 115 5.14 11.79 -1.06
CA SER A 115 5.87 12.19 -2.27
C SER A 115 6.07 11.04 -3.25
N MET A 116 5.48 9.87 -2.97
CA MET A 116 5.50 8.71 -3.88
C MET A 116 4.69 9.02 -5.14
N THR A 117 5.17 8.58 -6.31
CA THR A 117 4.38 8.69 -7.54
C THR A 117 3.15 7.78 -7.46
N VAL A 118 2.10 8.11 -8.22
CA VAL A 118 0.89 7.28 -8.26
C VAL A 118 1.18 5.83 -8.69
N SER A 119 2.14 5.61 -9.57
CA SER A 119 2.55 4.28 -10.03
C SER A 119 3.15 3.47 -8.89
N ALA A 120 4.09 4.06 -8.15
CA ALA A 120 4.73 3.41 -7.01
C ALA A 120 3.72 3.16 -5.87
N ALA A 121 2.84 4.12 -5.56
CA ALA A 121 1.80 3.94 -4.56
C ALA A 121 0.82 2.81 -4.94
N HIS A 122 0.46 2.71 -6.22
CA HIS A 122 -0.36 1.63 -6.74
C HIS A 122 0.32 0.26 -6.63
N GLY A 123 1.62 0.19 -6.97
CA GLY A 123 2.43 -1.02 -6.80
C GLY A 123 2.48 -1.49 -5.35
N VAL A 124 2.61 -0.56 -4.40
CA VAL A 124 2.54 -0.87 -2.96
C VAL A 124 1.13 -1.34 -2.56
N MET A 125 0.07 -0.69 -3.03
CA MET A 125 -1.31 -1.08 -2.73
C MET A 125 -1.67 -2.48 -3.26
N ARG A 126 -1.11 -2.88 -4.40
CA ARG A 126 -1.19 -4.26 -4.88
C ARG A 126 -0.58 -5.25 -3.89
N GLY A 127 0.58 -4.93 -3.32
CA GLY A 127 1.20 -5.70 -2.24
C GLY A 127 0.35 -5.73 -0.96
N VAL A 128 -0.22 -4.59 -0.55
CA VAL A 128 -1.16 -4.52 0.60
C VAL A 128 -2.34 -5.46 0.37
N SER A 129 -2.98 -5.41 -0.80
CA SER A 129 -4.08 -6.31 -1.16
C SER A 129 -3.67 -7.78 -1.05
N ARG A 130 -2.45 -8.13 -1.50
CA ARG A 130 -1.93 -9.49 -1.41
C ARG A 130 -1.73 -9.96 0.03
N LEU A 131 -1.22 -9.10 0.91
CA LEU A 131 -0.97 -9.43 2.32
C LEU A 131 -2.26 -9.50 3.15
N LEU A 132 -3.27 -8.69 2.81
CA LEU A 132 -4.60 -8.77 3.45
C LEU A 132 -5.39 -10.01 3.03
N ARG A 133 -5.16 -10.52 1.81
CA ARG A 133 -5.85 -11.70 1.32
C ARG A 133 -5.44 -12.95 2.11
N GLY A 134 -6.42 -13.60 2.75
CA GLY A 134 -6.17 -14.75 3.62
C GLY A 134 -5.55 -14.37 4.97
N TRP A 135 -5.88 -13.19 5.48
CA TRP A 135 -5.45 -12.72 6.80
C TRP A 135 -5.67 -13.79 7.90
N PRO A 136 -4.69 -14.03 8.80
CA PRO A 136 -3.39 -13.35 8.90
C PRO A 136 -2.27 -13.97 8.06
N PHE A 137 -2.49 -15.15 7.48
CA PHE A 137 -1.42 -15.93 6.84
C PHE A 137 -0.91 -15.31 5.54
N GLY A 138 -1.75 -14.51 4.87
CA GLY A 138 -1.32 -13.65 3.76
C GLY A 138 -0.18 -12.69 4.14
N LEU A 139 -0.14 -12.23 5.40
CA LEU A 139 0.96 -11.43 5.95
C LEU A 139 2.09 -12.32 6.45
N VAL A 140 1.76 -13.32 7.29
CA VAL A 140 2.75 -14.14 8.01
C VAL A 140 3.66 -14.91 7.06
N GLY A 141 3.12 -15.49 5.98
CA GLY A 141 3.90 -16.29 5.03
C GLY A 141 5.03 -15.48 4.37
N PRO A 142 4.69 -14.45 3.57
CA PRO A 142 5.71 -13.61 2.91
C PRO A 142 6.66 -12.92 3.90
N CYS A 143 6.18 -12.47 5.06
CA CYS A 143 7.06 -11.89 6.07
C CYS A 143 8.00 -12.94 6.69
N GLY A 144 7.54 -14.17 6.92
CA GLY A 144 8.35 -15.28 7.40
C GLY A 144 9.46 -15.65 6.42
N GLU A 145 9.12 -15.78 5.12
CA GLU A 145 10.09 -16.01 4.03
C GLU A 145 11.12 -14.87 3.96
N ALA A 146 10.67 -13.63 4.07
CA ALA A 146 11.53 -12.45 4.15
C ALA A 146 12.32 -12.35 5.47
N ARG A 147 12.12 -13.27 6.43
CA ARG A 147 12.59 -13.18 7.83
C ARG A 147 12.35 -11.81 8.45
N ALA A 148 11.20 -11.21 8.14
CA ALA A 148 10.77 -9.91 8.62
C ALA A 148 10.00 -10.08 9.93
N TRP A 149 10.59 -9.59 11.03
CA TRP A 149 10.04 -9.70 12.37
C TRP A 149 9.11 -8.55 12.72
N ALA A 150 8.32 -8.73 13.77
CA ALA A 150 7.39 -7.73 14.30
C ALA A 150 8.02 -6.34 14.47
N SER A 151 9.26 -6.27 14.97
CA SER A 151 9.99 -5.01 15.22
C SER A 151 10.27 -4.20 13.96
N TRP A 152 10.22 -4.82 12.78
CA TRP A 152 10.45 -4.12 11.51
C TRP A 152 9.13 -3.68 10.88
N ILE A 153 8.05 -4.47 11.05
CA ILE A 153 6.73 -4.13 10.51
C ILE A 153 6.06 -3.00 11.30
N VAL A 154 6.35 -2.90 12.58
CA VAL A 154 5.93 -1.78 13.43
C VAL A 154 6.72 -0.52 13.04
N PRO A 155 6.06 0.59 12.68
CA PRO A 155 6.75 1.85 12.41
C PRO A 155 7.54 2.30 13.65
N GLU A 156 8.82 2.67 13.45
CA GLU A 156 9.68 3.23 14.50
C GLU A 156 9.41 4.74 14.76
N GLU A 157 8.55 5.36 13.94
CA GLU A 157 8.21 6.78 14.07
C GLU A 157 7.57 7.08 15.45
N PRO A 158 8.13 8.03 16.23
CA PRO A 158 7.56 8.44 17.51
C PRO A 158 6.09 8.86 17.35
N GLY A 159 5.21 8.28 18.16
CA GLY A 159 3.77 8.60 18.17
C GLY A 159 2.91 7.75 17.20
N VAL A 160 3.51 6.91 16.35
CA VAL A 160 2.75 5.99 15.49
C VAL A 160 2.44 4.70 16.24
N GLN A 161 1.20 4.54 16.69
CA GLN A 161 0.76 3.29 17.32
C GLN A 161 0.42 2.23 16.27
N THR A 162 0.99 1.03 16.42
CA THR A 162 0.56 -0.14 15.64
C THR A 162 -0.83 -0.57 16.08
N PRO A 163 -1.79 -0.74 15.16
CA PRO A 163 -3.13 -1.22 15.51
C PRO A 163 -3.07 -2.56 16.25
N PHE A 164 -3.84 -2.70 17.33
CA PHE A 164 -3.82 -3.89 18.18
C PHE A 164 -4.02 -5.20 17.38
N ALA A 165 -4.92 -5.20 16.40
CA ALA A 165 -5.18 -6.38 15.56
C ALA A 165 -3.95 -6.80 14.74
N LEU A 166 -3.17 -5.85 14.22
CA LEU A 166 -1.88 -6.13 13.56
C LEU A 166 -0.85 -6.56 14.59
N ARG A 167 -0.70 -5.82 15.69
CA ARG A 167 0.27 -6.12 16.74
C ARG A 167 0.09 -7.54 17.30
N ARG A 168 -1.15 -7.96 17.53
CA ARG A 168 -1.48 -9.32 17.98
C ARG A 168 -0.96 -10.38 17.00
N VAL A 169 -1.19 -10.19 15.70
CA VAL A 169 -0.70 -11.13 14.67
C VAL A 169 0.82 -11.19 14.63
N LEU A 170 1.48 -10.02 14.65
CA LEU A 170 2.93 -9.94 14.65
C LEU A 170 3.53 -10.63 15.89
N ASP A 171 2.96 -10.40 17.06
CA ASP A 171 3.41 -10.98 18.33
C ASP A 171 3.14 -12.49 18.41
N THR A 172 2.08 -13.00 17.76
CA THR A 172 1.79 -14.44 17.75
C THR A 172 2.70 -15.21 16.78
N TYR A 173 2.97 -14.67 15.60
CA TYR A 173 3.57 -15.45 14.51
C TYR A 173 4.95 -15.00 14.05
N LEU A 174 5.37 -13.77 14.36
CA LEU A 174 6.59 -13.14 13.82
C LEU A 174 7.50 -12.61 14.95
N ARG A 175 7.71 -13.42 16.01
CA ARG A 175 8.68 -13.12 17.08
C ARG A 175 10.06 -13.71 16.78
N PRO A 176 11.15 -13.03 17.17
CA PRO A 176 12.47 -13.65 17.17
C PRO A 176 12.43 -14.94 18.00
N GLY A 177 12.69 -16.09 17.36
CA GLY A 177 12.65 -17.42 18.00
C GLY A 177 11.30 -18.16 17.93
N SER A 178 10.27 -17.62 17.28
CA SER A 178 9.06 -18.41 16.98
C SER A 178 9.38 -19.53 16.00
N SER A 179 8.90 -20.75 16.29
CA SER A 179 9.27 -22.03 15.66
C SER A 179 8.97 -22.19 14.16
N ASN A 180 8.50 -21.15 13.47
CA ASN A 180 8.26 -21.15 12.02
C ASN A 180 9.56 -21.06 11.19
N ALA A 181 10.72 -21.20 11.83
CA ALA A 181 12.06 -21.15 11.23
C ALA A 181 12.77 -22.53 11.26
N ARG A 182 12.03 -23.61 11.00
CA ARG A 182 12.62 -24.92 10.67
C ARG A 182 12.08 -25.41 9.34
#